data_AF-A0A2H0KZR1-F1
#
_entry.id   AF-A0A2H0KZR1-F1
#
_cell.length_a   1.000
_cell.length_b   1.000
_cell.length_c   1.000
_cell.angle_alpha   90.00
_cell.angle_beta   90.00
_cell.angle_gamma   90.00
#
_symmetry.space_group_name_H-M   'P 1'
#
loop_
_entity.id
_entity.type
_entity.pdbx_description
1 polymer ?
#
loop_
_entity_poly.entity_id
_entity_poly.type
_entity_poly.pdbx_seq_one_letter_code
_entity_poly.pdbx_strand_id
1 'polypeptide(L)'
;MKTITIYKTPTCGFCKMLKAFLDSQSIEYVQRDVVESSDARDDLFELVPGNMSVPVIVLNKGKKDQEILIGFDQEKLEAALGLDG
;
A
#
# COMPACT_ATOMS: atom_id res chain seq x y z
N MET A 1 -16.43 1.83 -5.42
CA MET A 1 -15.62 1.42 -4.24
C MET A 1 -14.20 1.11 -4.72
N LYS A 2 -13.23 1.94 -4.32
CA LYS A 2 -11.80 1.70 -4.58
C LYS A 2 -11.32 0.68 -3.56
N THR A 3 -10.76 -0.44 -4.00
CA THR A 3 -10.18 -1.44 -3.09
C THR A 3 -8.71 -1.10 -2.93
N ILE A 4 -8.31 -0.74 -1.71
CA ILE A 4 -6.92 -0.40 -1.40
C ILE A 4 -6.29 -1.61 -0.74
N THR A 5 -5.19 -2.11 -1.29
CA THR A 5 -4.40 -3.19 -0.72
C THR A 5 -3.03 -2.65 -0.37
N ILE A 6 -2.54 -2.92 0.83
CA ILE A 6 -1.31 -2.34 1.35
C ILE A 6 -0.42 -3.45 1.83
N TYR A 7 0.77 -3.50 1.26
CA TYR A 7 1.81 -4.41 1.67
C TYR A 7 2.71 -3.69 2.64
N LYS A 8 2.79 -4.25 3.85
CA LYS A 8 3.59 -3.72 4.95
C LYS A 8 4.51 -4.79 5.49
N THR A 9 5.51 -4.35 6.24
CA THR A 9 6.31 -5.19 7.12
C THR A 9 6.14 -4.71 8.56
N PRO A 10 6.15 -5.61 9.56
CA PRO A 10 5.97 -5.27 10.96
C PRO A 10 7.21 -4.56 11.54
N THR A 11 8.36 -4.69 10.87
CA THR A 11 9.64 -4.12 11.27
C THR A 11 9.88 -2.71 10.72
N CYS A 12 9.01 -2.17 9.85
CA CYS A 12 9.24 -0.87 9.22
C CYS A 12 8.51 0.27 9.95
N GLY A 13 9.25 1.28 10.40
CA GLY A 13 8.71 2.46 11.09
C GLY A 13 7.71 3.25 10.24
N PHE A 14 7.96 3.37 8.93
CA PHE A 14 7.08 4.09 7.99
C PHE A 14 5.72 3.42 7.79
N CYS A 15 5.64 2.09 7.93
CA CYS A 15 4.36 1.38 7.83
C CYS A 15 3.37 1.77 8.94
N LYS A 16 3.85 2.14 10.13
CA LYS A 16 2.97 2.62 11.22
C LYS A 16 2.33 3.97 10.89
N MET A 17 3.07 4.88 10.26
CA MET A 17 2.54 6.18 9.82
C MET A 17 1.47 6.01 8.76
N LEU A 18 1.74 5.19 7.73
CA LEU A 18 0.76 4.88 6.69
C LEU A 18 -0.54 4.32 7.27
N LYS A 19 -0.41 3.34 8.18
CA LYS A 19 -1.57 2.74 8.85
C LYS A 19 -2.39 3.78 9.60
N ALA A 20 -1.74 4.62 10.40
CA ALA A 20 -2.43 5.65 11.18
C ALA A 20 -3.12 6.68 10.28
N PHE A 21 -2.49 7.05 9.16
CA PHE A 21 -3.08 7.98 8.19
C PHE A 21 -4.39 7.43 7.61
N LEU A 22 -4.38 6.19 7.12
CA LEU A 22 -5.57 5.57 6.52
C LEU A 22 -6.69 5.30 7.53
N ASP A 23 -6.31 4.91 8.74
CA ASP A 23 -7.24 4.73 9.86
C ASP A 23 -7.91 6.07 10.22
N SER A 24 -7.12 7.16 10.26
CA SER A 24 -7.63 8.52 10.49
C SER A 24 -8.57 9.00 9.38
N GLN A 25 -8.37 8.55 8.14
CA GLN A 25 -9.25 8.87 7.02
C GLN A 25 -10.51 7.99 6.97
N SER A 26 -10.64 6.99 7.87
CA SER A 26 -11.73 5.99 7.86
C SER A 26 -11.93 5.33 6.48
N ILE A 27 -10.83 5.14 5.76
CA ILE A 27 -10.85 4.50 4.45
C ILE A 27 -10.71 3.00 4.65
N GLU A 28 -11.54 2.20 3.99
CA GLU A 28 -11.38 0.75 4.01
C GLU A 28 -10.17 0.34 3.15
N TYR A 29 -9.20 -0.32 3.79
CA TYR A 29 -8.03 -0.88 3.12
C TYR A 29 -7.72 -2.29 3.64
N VAL A 30 -7.12 -3.09 2.77
CA VAL A 30 -6.67 -4.45 3.04
C VAL A 30 -5.17 -4.41 3.30
N GLN A 31 -4.74 -4.54 4.56
CA GLN A 31 -3.33 -4.72 4.88
C GLN A 31 -2.92 -6.19 4.68
N ARG A 32 -1.84 -6.42 3.92
CA ARG A 32 -1.16 -7.70 3.73
C ARG A 32 0.24 -7.58 4.33
N ASP A 33 0.58 -8.52 5.19
CA ASP A 33 1.88 -8.54 5.85
C ASP A 33 2.83 -9.45 5.07
N VAL A 34 3.87 -8.87 4.46
CA VAL A 34 4.81 -9.63 3.62
C VAL A 34 5.80 -10.45 4.44
N VAL A 35 5.87 -10.23 5.75
CA VAL A 35 6.69 -11.05 6.64
C VAL A 35 5.95 -12.30 7.07
N GLU A 36 4.65 -12.18 7.38
CA GLU A 36 3.84 -13.34 7.78
C GLU A 36 3.30 -14.12 6.58
N SER A 37 3.06 -13.47 5.44
CA SER A 37 2.53 -14.11 4.23
C SER A 37 3.57 -14.20 3.13
N SER A 38 4.01 -15.43 2.83
CA SER A 38 4.89 -15.75 1.70
C SER A 38 4.32 -15.27 0.36
N ASP A 39 3.01 -15.40 0.18
CA ASP A 39 2.26 -14.95 -1.00
C ASP A 39 2.38 -13.43 -1.19
N ALA A 40 2.21 -12.66 -0.10
CA ALA A 40 2.31 -11.21 -0.16
C ALA A 40 3.75 -10.75 -0.44
N ARG A 41 4.75 -11.53 -0.02
CA ARG A 41 6.16 -11.28 -0.35
C ARG A 41 6.45 -11.50 -1.82
N ASP A 42 5.93 -12.58 -2.39
CA ASP A 42 6.09 -12.88 -3.82
C ASP A 42 5.41 -11.80 -4.66
N ASP A 43 4.16 -11.44 -4.31
CA ASP A 43 3.39 -10.38 -4.95
C ASP A 43 4.14 -9.03 -4.87
N LEU A 44 4.76 -8.68 -3.74
CA LEU A 44 5.59 -7.47 -3.61
C LEU A 44 6.85 -7.53 -4.49
N PHE A 45 7.44 -8.71 -4.66
CA PHE A 45 8.61 -8.93 -5.52
C PHE A 45 8.24 -8.80 -7.00
N GLU A 46 7.05 -9.28 -7.39
CA GLU A 46 6.48 -9.12 -8.73
C GLU A 46 6.07 -7.68 -9.01
N LEU A 47 5.48 -6.99 -8.03
CA LEU A 47 5.07 -5.59 -8.13
C LEU A 47 6.27 -4.65 -8.20
N VAL A 48 7.34 -4.93 -7.45
CA VAL A 48 8.53 -4.06 -7.35
C VAL A 48 9.83 -4.86 -7.53
N PRO A 49 10.10 -5.32 -8.75
CA PRO A 49 11.30 -6.10 -9.04
C PRO A 49 12.55 -5.23 -8.85
N GLY A 50 13.40 -5.62 -7.90
CA GLY A 50 14.67 -4.94 -7.61
C GLY A 50 14.62 -3.80 -6.60
N ASN A 51 13.45 -3.44 -6.08
CA ASN A 51 13.32 -2.45 -5.00
C ASN A 51 12.30 -2.93 -3.95
N MET A 52 12.79 -3.52 -2.85
CA MET A 52 11.93 -3.89 -1.70
C MET A 52 11.63 -2.68 -0.80
N SER A 53 11.25 -1.55 -1.41
CA SER A 53 10.84 -0.36 -0.66
C SER A 53 9.41 -0.53 -0.18
N VAL A 54 9.28 -0.94 1.07
CA VAL A 54 8.01 -0.94 1.81
C VAL A 54 7.81 0.43 2.48
N PRO A 55 6.56 0.93 2.58
CA PRO A 55 5.29 0.28 2.22
C PRO A 55 4.96 0.34 0.73
N VAL A 56 4.16 -0.63 0.23
CA VAL A 56 3.61 -0.62 -1.14
C VAL A 56 2.09 -0.57 -1.06
N ILE A 57 1.47 0.35 -1.79
CA ILE A 57 0.01 0.49 -1.89
C ILE A 57 -0.43 0.12 -3.29
N VAL A 58 -1.45 -0.72 -3.39
CA VAL A 58 -2.07 -1.14 -4.65
C VAL A 58 -3.54 -0.76 -4.59
N LEU A 59 -3.94 0.10 -5.51
CA LEU A 59 -5.31 0.56 -5.69
C LEU A 59 -5.95 -0.23 -6.82
N ASN A 60 -7.19 -0.67 -6.61
CA ASN A 60 -7.99 -1.36 -7.62
C ASN A 60 -7.28 -2.58 -8.25
N LYS A 61 -6.57 -3.39 -7.44
CA LYS A 61 -5.90 -4.62 -7.89
C LYS A 61 -6.83 -5.46 -8.79
N GLY A 62 -6.43 -5.71 -10.03
CA GLY A 62 -7.23 -6.49 -11.00
C GLY A 62 -8.29 -5.70 -11.77
N LYS A 63 -8.31 -4.37 -11.72
CA LYS A 63 -9.14 -3.51 -12.59
C LYS A 63 -8.28 -2.73 -13.58
N LYS A 64 -8.93 -2.09 -14.58
CA LYS A 64 -8.24 -1.22 -15.57
C LYS A 64 -7.56 -0.01 -14.92
N ASP A 65 -8.15 0.56 -13.88
CA ASP A 65 -7.60 1.68 -13.09
C ASP A 65 -6.73 1.19 -11.91
N GLN A 66 -5.94 0.14 -12.14
CA GLN A 66 -4.99 -0.32 -11.14
C GLN A 66 -3.85 0.69 -11.00
N GLU A 67 -3.63 1.18 -9.78
CA GLU A 67 -2.50 2.03 -9.44
C GLU A 67 -1.61 1.34 -8.41
N ILE A 68 -0.30 1.48 -8.57
CA ILE A 68 0.69 0.93 -7.66
C ILE A 68 1.59 2.08 -7.19
N LEU A 69 1.65 2.27 -5.89
CA LEU A 69 2.46 3.27 -5.22
C LEU A 69 3.51 2.55 -4.39
N ILE A 70 4.76 2.94 -4.59
CA ILE A 70 5.90 2.33 -3.92
C ILE A 70 6.51 3.37 -2.99
N GLY A 71 6.65 3.00 -1.71
CA GLY A 71 7.09 3.89 -0.65
C GLY A 71 5.95 4.61 0.07
N PHE A 72 6.30 5.23 1.20
CA PHE A 72 5.40 6.12 1.93
C PHE A 72 5.61 7.55 1.42
N ASP A 73 4.80 7.96 0.45
CA ASP A 73 4.67 9.33 -0.02
C ASP A 73 3.27 9.82 0.35
N GLN A 74 3.18 10.74 1.31
CA GLN A 74 1.89 11.26 1.76
C GLN A 74 1.12 11.91 0.61
N GLU A 75 1.77 12.79 -0.15
CA GLU A 75 1.15 13.47 -1.30
C GLU A 75 0.65 12.49 -2.36
N LYS A 76 1.45 11.48 -2.73
CA LYS A 76 1.02 10.49 -3.72
C LYS A 76 -0.12 9.62 -3.21
N LEU A 77 -0.09 9.26 -1.93
CA LEU A 77 -1.17 8.50 -1.30
C LEU A 77 -2.46 9.31 -1.31
N GLU A 78 -2.41 10.58 -0.92
CA GLU A 78 -3.55 11.51 -0.95
C GLU A 78 -4.11 11.64 -2.36
N ALA A 79 -3.27 11.90 -3.36
CA ALA A 79 -3.67 12.00 -4.76
C ALA A 79 -4.35 10.72 -5.26
N ALA A 80 -3.79 9.55 -4.96
CA ALA A 80 -4.30 8.29 -5.45
C ALA A 80 -5.59 7.84 -4.73
N LEU A 81 -5.73 8.19 -3.44
CA LEU A 81 -6.99 8.08 -2.71
C LEU A 81 -8.03 9.07 -3.24
N GLY A 82 -7.60 10.19 -3.81
CA GLY A 82 -8.46 11.28 -4.28
C GLY A 82 -8.82 12.26 -3.16
N LEU A 83 -7.89 12.46 -2.22
CA LEU A 83 -7.96 13.42 -1.11
C LEU A 83 -7.34 14.78 -1.47
N ASP A 84 -6.81 14.94 -2.69
CA ASP A 84 -6.25 16.19 -3.20
C ASP A 84 -7.33 17.29 -3.21
N GLY A 85 -7.09 18.36 -2.45
CA GLY A 85 -7.97 19.52 -2.28
C GLY A 85 -7.17 20.80 -2.16
#